data_AF-A0AA95GG60-F1
#
_entry.id   AF-A0AA95GG60-F1
#
_cell.length_a   1.000
_cell.length_b   1.000
_cell.length_c   1.000
_cell.angle_alpha   90.00
_cell.angle_beta   90.00
_cell.angle_gamma   90.00
#
_symmetry.space_group_name_H-M   'P 1'
#
loop_
_entity.id
_entity.type
_entity.pdbx_description
1 polymer ?
#
loop_
_entity_poly.entity_id
_entity_poly.type
_entity_poly.pdbx_seq_one_letter_code
_entity_poly.pdbx_strand_id
1 'polypeptide(L)'
;MTKINRLITFIIGFLLPLIYKPKKNIIIFTFDGNSFKFNTKVLFEYIILKKSQEIELRYIINDDLLREKLIKQYGNKFITTKSFSHLKIISQAKVWITDGGFPLKSPFNHKKRILINLWHGIPVKKIGVLGYNGLKKLRVWLTLKMFSSNYSLFSSTSDNLKKIYAKSFLINEDIVISLGQPRNDLLFYKKNKISDYIKELPLYEKVILYAPTWRKGIYGQDWKGDDTKFFPFTDFNLKKLEDFLSKKKYYF
;
A
#
# COMPACT_ATOMS: atom_id res chain seq x y z
N MET A 1 10.27 15.25 15.83
CA MET A 1 11.48 14.40 15.62
C MET A 1 12.45 15.13 14.70
N THR A 2 13.67 15.39 15.17
CA THR A 2 14.69 16.17 14.44
C THR A 2 15.21 15.40 13.21
N LYS A 3 15.81 16.12 12.24
CA LYS A 3 16.45 15.49 11.05
C LYS A 3 17.55 14.50 11.45
N ILE A 4 18.30 14.83 12.50
CA ILE A 4 19.36 13.98 13.07
C ILE A 4 18.78 12.65 13.57
N ASN A 5 17.69 12.70 14.34
CA ASN A 5 17.07 11.47 14.86
C ASN A 5 16.56 10.58 13.71
N ARG A 6 16.08 11.15 12.60
CA ARG A 6 15.67 10.38 11.42
C ARG A 6 16.85 9.68 10.75
N LEU A 7 17.98 10.38 10.61
CA LEU A 7 19.20 9.80 10.04
C LEU A 7 19.74 8.67 10.90
N ILE A 8 19.83 8.86 12.22
CA ILE A 8 20.26 7.83 13.17
C ILE A 8 19.35 6.61 13.07
N THR A 9 18.04 6.81 13.11
CA THR A 9 17.05 5.73 12.99
C THR A 9 17.17 4.99 11.66
N PHE A 10 17.47 5.69 10.56
CA PHE A 10 17.71 5.09 9.25
C PHE A 10 18.97 4.23 9.24
N ILE A 11 20.09 4.74 9.75
CA ILE A 11 21.37 4.00 9.83
C ILE A 11 21.20 2.75 10.71
N ILE A 12 20.54 2.90 11.85
CA ILE A 12 20.21 1.78 12.73
C ILE A 12 19.34 0.76 11.98
N GLY A 13 18.25 1.19 11.34
CA GLY A 13 17.38 0.31 10.55
C GLY A 13 18.12 -0.40 9.40
N PHE A 14 19.14 0.23 8.84
CA PHE A 14 20.01 -0.34 7.81
C PHE A 14 20.90 -1.47 8.35
N LEU A 15 21.50 -1.28 9.53
CA LEU A 15 22.48 -2.20 10.11
C LEU A 15 21.86 -3.27 11.03
N LEU A 16 20.70 -3.01 11.64
CA LEU A 16 20.04 -3.92 12.59
C LEU A 16 19.83 -5.34 12.07
N PRO A 17 19.51 -5.56 10.77
CA PRO A 17 19.41 -6.91 10.24
C PRO A 17 20.72 -7.70 10.30
N LEU A 18 21.91 -7.09 10.42
CA LEU A 18 23.18 -7.80 10.65
C LEU A 18 23.25 -8.44 12.04
N ILE A 19 22.71 -7.74 13.04
CA ILE A 19 22.79 -8.12 14.46
C ILE A 19 21.66 -9.08 14.83
N TYR A 20 20.43 -8.76 14.42
CA TYR A 20 19.24 -9.49 14.84
C TYR A 20 18.75 -10.45 13.76
N LYS A 21 18.81 -11.75 14.05
CA LYS A 21 18.34 -12.81 13.16
C LYS A 21 16.79 -12.95 13.19
N PRO A 22 16.16 -13.36 12.07
CA PRO A 22 14.70 -13.57 12.03
C PRO A 22 14.22 -14.72 12.94
N LYS A 23 13.11 -14.50 13.66
CA LYS A 23 12.39 -15.42 14.55
C LYS A 23 11.09 -15.88 13.90
N LYS A 24 10.81 -17.19 13.95
CA LYS A 24 9.75 -17.85 13.16
C LYS A 24 8.33 -17.32 13.41
N ASN A 25 8.03 -16.81 14.60
CA ASN A 25 6.68 -16.49 15.04
C ASN A 25 6.28 -15.01 14.86
N ILE A 26 7.12 -14.16 14.26
CA ILE A 26 6.83 -12.72 14.13
C ILE A 26 6.51 -12.39 12.65
N ILE A 27 5.35 -11.77 12.44
CA ILE A 27 4.88 -11.30 11.13
C ILE A 27 4.66 -9.79 11.16
N ILE A 28 5.23 -9.09 10.19
CA ILE A 28 5.16 -7.63 10.05
C ILE A 28 4.38 -7.26 8.80
N PHE A 29 3.40 -6.38 8.98
CA PHE A 29 2.65 -5.73 7.91
C PHE A 29 3.06 -4.26 7.77
N THR A 30 3.09 -3.76 6.54
CA THR A 30 3.30 -2.34 6.24
C THR A 30 2.67 -1.93 4.92
N PHE A 31 2.29 -0.67 4.77
CA PHE A 31 1.85 -0.09 3.50
C PHE A 31 2.83 0.99 3.04
N ASP A 32 3.07 1.11 1.74
CA ASP A 32 3.93 2.16 1.18
C ASP A 32 3.22 3.52 1.27
N GLY A 33 3.61 4.35 2.23
CA GLY A 33 2.84 5.53 2.67
C GLY A 33 2.29 5.42 4.10
N ASN A 34 2.57 4.31 4.79
CA ASN A 34 2.44 4.19 6.24
C ASN A 34 1.01 4.40 6.80
N SER A 35 0.02 3.93 6.04
CA SER A 35 -1.40 3.96 6.41
C SER A 35 -1.97 2.55 6.59
N PHE A 36 -3.09 2.44 7.32
CA PHE A 36 -3.79 1.17 7.54
C PHE A 36 -4.94 1.00 6.52
N LYS A 37 -4.62 0.46 5.33
CA LYS A 37 -5.55 0.33 4.19
C LYS A 37 -5.10 -0.75 3.20
N PHE A 38 -5.84 -0.94 2.11
CA PHE A 38 -5.55 -1.86 0.99
C PHE A 38 -5.44 -3.33 1.44
N ASN A 39 -4.61 -4.14 0.77
CA ASN A 39 -4.60 -5.58 0.97
C ASN A 39 -3.93 -5.95 2.29
N THR A 40 -2.92 -5.21 2.72
CA THR A 40 -2.25 -5.47 4.00
C THR A 40 -3.20 -5.29 5.17
N LYS A 41 -4.10 -4.29 5.12
CA LYS A 41 -5.17 -4.15 6.14
C LYS A 41 -6.08 -5.38 6.15
N VAL A 42 -6.66 -5.74 5.01
CA VAL A 42 -7.66 -6.80 4.94
C VAL A 42 -7.07 -8.14 5.34
N LEU A 43 -5.86 -8.46 4.87
CA LEU A 43 -5.16 -9.68 5.27
C LEU A 43 -4.78 -9.67 6.75
N PHE A 44 -4.35 -8.53 7.30
CA PHE A 44 -4.06 -8.40 8.73
C PHE A 44 -5.30 -8.64 9.59
N GLU A 45 -6.44 -8.03 9.24
CA GLU A 45 -7.72 -8.22 9.93
C GLU A 45 -8.21 -9.67 9.84
N TYR A 46 -8.12 -10.27 8.66
CA TYR A 46 -8.45 -11.68 8.45
C TYR A 46 -7.62 -12.59 9.37
N ILE A 47 -6.32 -12.34 9.46
CA ILE A 47 -5.42 -13.11 10.32
C ILE A 47 -5.74 -12.92 11.80
N ILE A 48 -6.08 -11.71 12.24
CA ILE A 48 -6.52 -11.46 13.63
C ILE A 48 -7.74 -12.30 13.98
N LEU A 49 -8.72 -12.37 13.08
CA LEU A 49 -9.96 -13.11 13.32
C LEU A 49 -9.78 -14.63 13.32
N LYS A 50 -8.79 -15.15 12.59
CA LYS A 50 -8.61 -16.59 12.36
C LYS A 50 -7.56 -17.27 13.24
N LYS A 51 -6.69 -16.53 13.95
CA LYS A 51 -5.49 -17.12 14.57
C LYS A 51 -5.55 -17.40 16.07
N SER A 52 -4.78 -18.43 16.44
CA SER A 52 -4.36 -18.80 17.80
C SER A 52 -3.24 -17.88 18.32
N GLN A 53 -3.02 -17.89 19.65
CA GLN A 53 -2.12 -17.01 20.40
C GLN A 53 -0.62 -17.10 20.06
N GLU A 54 -0.17 -18.03 19.22
CA GLU A 54 1.26 -18.33 19.04
C GLU A 54 2.03 -17.40 18.07
N ILE A 55 1.34 -16.55 17.30
CA ILE A 55 1.96 -15.70 16.28
C ILE A 55 1.89 -14.22 16.68
N GLU A 56 3.07 -13.60 16.81
CA GLU A 56 3.19 -12.17 17.07
C GLU A 56 2.95 -11.39 15.77
N LEU A 57 1.75 -10.81 15.67
CA LEU A 57 1.32 -10.02 14.52
C LEU A 57 1.51 -8.53 14.80
N ARG A 58 2.28 -7.84 13.94
CA ARG A 58 2.56 -6.42 14.08
C ARG A 58 2.31 -5.65 12.78
N TYR A 59 1.84 -4.41 12.89
CA TYR A 59 1.63 -3.49 11.76
C TYR A 59 2.39 -2.19 11.99
N ILE A 60 3.13 -1.72 10.99
CA ILE A 60 3.93 -0.49 11.10
C ILE A 60 3.08 0.74 10.78
N ILE A 61 2.93 1.63 11.77
CA ILE A 61 2.29 2.95 11.67
C ILE A 61 3.17 3.97 12.40
N ASN A 62 3.77 4.86 11.63
CA ASN A 62 4.64 5.94 12.09
C ASN A 62 3.85 7.21 12.43
N ASP A 63 2.66 7.40 11.88
CA ASP A 63 1.75 8.46 12.35
C ASP A 63 1.28 8.15 13.77
N ASP A 64 1.54 9.06 14.71
CA ASP A 64 1.38 8.77 16.13
C ASP A 64 -0.10 8.76 16.54
N LEU A 65 -0.91 9.67 16.01
CA LEU A 65 -2.35 9.75 16.27
C LEU A 65 -3.11 8.53 15.69
N LEU A 66 -2.81 8.16 14.44
CA LEU A 66 -3.39 6.98 13.81
C LEU A 66 -2.97 5.71 14.55
N ARG A 67 -1.70 5.61 14.98
CA ARG A 67 -1.22 4.46 15.74
C ARG A 67 -1.98 4.32 17.07
N GLU A 68 -2.15 5.40 17.81
CA GLU A 68 -2.92 5.39 19.07
C GLU A 68 -4.38 4.97 18.86
N LYS A 69 -5.04 5.51 17.83
CA LYS A 69 -6.41 5.11 17.47
C LYS A 69 -6.50 3.61 17.16
N LEU A 70 -5.56 3.09 16.38
CA LEU A 70 -5.54 1.67 16.02
C LEU A 70 -5.20 0.77 17.21
N ILE A 71 -4.34 1.20 18.13
CA ILE A 71 -4.06 0.46 19.37
C ILE A 71 -5.31 0.35 20.23
N LYS A 72 -6.10 1.43 20.36
CA LYS A 72 -7.38 1.39 21.08
C LYS A 72 -8.36 0.40 20.44
N GLN A 73 -8.36 0.30 19.11
CA GLN A 73 -9.30 -0.55 18.37
C GLN A 73 -8.90 -2.03 18.30
N TYR A 74 -7.62 -2.34 18.17
CA TYR A 74 -7.12 -3.68 17.83
C TYR A 74 -6.09 -4.23 18.85
N GLY A 75 -5.80 -3.47 19.90
CA GLY A 75 -4.79 -3.77 20.92
C GLY A 75 -3.36 -3.45 20.51
N ASN A 76 -2.38 -3.92 21.29
CA ASN A 76 -0.95 -3.62 21.13
C ASN A 76 -0.28 -4.34 19.94
N LYS A 77 -0.80 -4.13 18.73
CA LYS A 77 -0.29 -4.72 17.48
C LYS A 77 0.40 -3.69 16.58
N PHE A 78 0.35 -2.40 16.91
CA PHE A 78 0.88 -1.34 16.04
C PHE A 78 2.21 -0.80 16.57
N ILE A 79 3.21 -0.79 15.70
CA ILE A 79 4.58 -0.38 16.02
C ILE A 79 5.04 0.71 15.05
N THR A 80 6.23 1.26 15.28
CA THR A 80 6.76 2.39 14.50
C THR A 80 8.23 2.17 14.17
N THR A 81 8.68 2.64 13.00
CA THR A 81 10.10 2.64 12.67
C THR A 81 10.87 3.74 13.41
N LYS A 82 10.19 4.64 14.14
CA LYS A 82 10.81 5.72 14.93
C LYS A 82 11.41 5.24 16.26
N SER A 83 11.08 4.03 16.72
CA SER A 83 11.51 3.48 18.01
C SER A 83 12.54 2.37 17.82
N PHE A 84 13.63 2.42 18.58
CA PHE A 84 14.68 1.39 18.54
C PHE A 84 14.14 -0.01 18.92
N SER A 85 13.32 -0.09 19.97
CA SER A 85 12.73 -1.36 20.42
C SER A 85 11.83 -1.97 19.34
N HIS A 86 11.08 -1.13 18.62
CA HIS A 86 10.26 -1.57 17.50
C HIS A 86 11.10 -1.94 16.28
N LEU A 87 12.17 -1.21 15.96
CA LEU A 87 13.10 -1.59 14.89
C LEU A 87 13.73 -2.97 15.15
N LYS A 88 14.04 -3.31 16.40
CA LYS A 88 14.49 -4.65 16.78
C LYS A 88 13.43 -5.70 16.46
N ILE A 89 12.16 -5.48 16.81
CA ILE A 89 11.05 -6.40 16.48
C ILE A 89 10.92 -6.55 14.95
N ILE A 90 10.94 -5.46 14.20
CA ILE A 90 10.87 -5.47 12.72
C ILE A 90 12.03 -6.28 12.14
N SER A 91 13.24 -6.05 12.64
CA SER A 91 14.44 -6.81 12.24
C SER A 91 14.35 -8.28 12.62
N GLN A 92 13.70 -8.64 13.72
CA GLN A 92 13.52 -10.04 14.12
C GLN A 92 12.37 -10.74 13.39
N ALA A 93 11.57 -10.07 12.56
CA ALA A 93 10.42 -10.72 11.94
C ALA A 93 10.79 -11.71 10.82
N LYS A 94 10.30 -12.95 10.90
CA LYS A 94 10.49 -13.96 9.84
C LYS A 94 9.73 -13.59 8.58
N VAL A 95 8.55 -12.99 8.70
CA VAL A 95 7.68 -12.68 7.56
C VAL A 95 7.44 -11.18 7.47
N TRP A 96 7.69 -10.60 6.30
CA TRP A 96 7.31 -9.22 5.98
C TRP A 96 6.30 -9.22 4.85
N ILE A 97 5.19 -8.52 5.04
CA ILE A 97 4.09 -8.40 4.10
C ILE A 97 3.85 -6.92 3.81
N THR A 98 3.84 -6.54 2.54
CA THR A 98 3.66 -5.15 2.10
C THR A 98 2.77 -5.02 0.88
N ASP A 99 2.14 -3.85 0.69
CA ASP A 99 1.47 -3.45 -0.57
C ASP A 99 2.40 -2.64 -1.51
N GLY A 100 3.67 -2.46 -1.13
CA GLY A 100 4.64 -1.73 -1.94
C GLY A 100 6.07 -1.90 -1.43
N GLY A 101 6.51 -1.05 -0.50
CA GLY A 101 7.87 -1.06 0.03
C GLY A 101 8.04 -1.87 1.30
N PHE A 102 9.16 -2.58 1.44
CA PHE A 102 9.57 -3.21 2.70
C PHE A 102 10.03 -2.17 3.75
N PRO A 103 9.89 -2.49 5.05
CA PRO A 103 10.00 -1.51 6.13
C PRO A 103 11.42 -1.04 6.44
N LEU A 104 12.43 -1.90 6.31
CA LEU A 104 13.84 -1.54 6.53
C LEU A 104 14.60 -1.59 5.20
N LYS A 105 15.17 -0.48 4.77
CA LYS A 105 15.95 -0.35 3.52
C LYS A 105 17.38 -0.91 3.70
N SER A 106 17.47 -2.20 4.01
CA SER A 106 18.72 -2.92 4.24
C SER A 106 18.84 -4.08 3.25
N PRO A 107 20.03 -4.46 2.77
CA PRO A 107 20.21 -5.68 1.96
C PRO A 107 20.44 -6.96 2.80
N PHE A 108 20.54 -6.85 4.12
CA PHE A 108 21.07 -7.93 4.95
C PHE A 108 20.01 -8.91 5.48
N ASN A 109 20.39 -10.18 5.59
CA ASN A 109 19.64 -11.29 6.22
C ASN A 109 18.25 -11.62 5.63
N HIS A 110 17.95 -11.17 4.41
CA HIS A 110 16.70 -11.50 3.73
C HIS A 110 16.58 -12.94 3.25
N LYS A 111 17.69 -13.64 2.98
CA LYS A 111 17.70 -15.09 2.64
C LYS A 111 17.01 -15.95 3.70
N LYS A 112 16.90 -15.45 4.93
CA LYS A 112 16.27 -16.12 6.07
C LYS A 112 14.85 -15.60 6.34
N ARG A 113 14.30 -14.70 5.52
CA ARG A 113 12.95 -14.14 5.67
C ARG A 113 12.02 -14.68 4.59
N ILE A 114 10.72 -14.52 4.83
CA ILE A 114 9.67 -14.65 3.83
C ILE A 114 9.23 -13.24 3.49
N LEU A 115 9.48 -12.82 2.24
CA LEU A 115 9.19 -11.48 1.76
C LEU A 115 8.02 -11.53 0.78
N ILE A 116 6.89 -10.95 1.18
CA ILE A 116 5.64 -10.97 0.43
C ILE A 116 5.26 -9.54 0.05
N ASN A 117 5.01 -9.32 -1.24
CA ASN A 117 4.46 -8.06 -1.73
C ASN A 117 3.11 -8.32 -2.40
N LEU A 118 2.05 -7.76 -1.83
CA LEU A 118 0.67 -7.89 -2.31
C LEU A 118 0.35 -6.86 -3.41
N TRP A 119 1.23 -5.87 -3.60
CA TRP A 119 1.04 -4.73 -4.49
C TRP A 119 -0.29 -3.99 -4.26
N HIS A 120 -0.58 -2.93 -5.00
CA HIS A 120 -1.76 -2.07 -4.71
C HIS A 120 -2.67 -1.82 -5.92
N GLY A 121 -2.51 -2.55 -7.02
CA GLY A 121 -3.44 -2.48 -8.15
C GLY A 121 -2.84 -2.95 -9.46
N ILE A 122 -3.68 -3.06 -10.48
CA ILE A 122 -3.24 -3.34 -11.84
C ILE A 122 -2.49 -2.12 -12.38
N PRO A 123 -1.24 -2.26 -12.85
CA PRO A 123 -0.50 -1.13 -13.41
C PRO A 123 -1.07 -0.74 -14.77
N VAL A 124 -1.59 0.50 -14.85
CA VAL A 124 -1.92 1.15 -16.12
C VAL A 124 -0.74 1.99 -16.64
N LYS A 125 0.08 2.52 -15.72
CA LYS A 125 1.32 3.27 -16.03
C LYS A 125 2.54 2.37 -15.82
N LYS A 126 3.70 2.75 -16.37
CA LYS A 126 4.98 2.08 -16.06
C LYS A 126 5.27 2.20 -14.56
N ILE A 127 5.62 1.07 -13.93
CA ILE A 127 5.87 0.96 -12.49
C ILE A 127 7.26 0.40 -12.19
N GLY A 128 7.67 0.48 -10.92
CA GLY A 128 8.98 0.01 -10.46
C GLY A 128 10.10 0.73 -11.19
N VAL A 129 11.17 0.02 -11.55
CA VAL A 129 12.32 0.62 -12.27
C VAL A 129 11.94 1.20 -13.64
N LEU A 130 10.87 0.68 -14.28
CA LEU A 130 10.43 1.13 -15.60
C LEU A 130 9.69 2.47 -15.57
N GLY A 131 9.21 2.90 -14.39
CA GLY A 131 8.48 4.15 -14.20
C GLY A 131 9.36 5.39 -14.02
N TYR A 132 10.69 5.24 -13.98
CA TYR A 132 11.62 6.33 -13.68
C TYR A 132 12.78 6.38 -14.68
N ASN A 133 13.38 7.57 -14.82
CA ASN A 133 14.57 7.84 -15.65
C ASN A 133 15.68 8.50 -14.81
N GLY A 134 16.91 8.51 -15.35
CA GLY A 134 18.08 9.18 -14.76
C GLY A 134 18.37 8.73 -13.32
N LEU A 135 18.76 9.69 -12.46
CA LEU A 135 19.10 9.43 -11.05
C LEU A 135 17.94 8.81 -10.26
N LYS A 136 16.68 9.15 -10.58
CA LYS A 136 15.51 8.55 -9.92
C LYS A 136 15.42 7.05 -10.22
N LYS A 137 15.70 6.65 -11.47
CA LYS A 137 15.75 5.24 -11.86
C LYS A 137 16.83 4.49 -11.08
N LEU A 138 18.03 5.05 -10.98
CA LEU A 138 19.14 4.46 -10.23
C LEU A 138 18.78 4.27 -8.76
N ARG A 139 18.18 5.27 -8.11
CA ARG A 139 17.73 5.18 -6.71
C ARG A 139 16.73 4.05 -6.50
N VAL A 140 15.74 3.93 -7.38
CA VAL A 140 14.72 2.88 -7.33
C VAL A 140 15.34 1.52 -7.58
N TRP A 141 16.21 1.40 -8.59
CA TRP A 141 16.94 0.17 -8.89
C TRP A 141 17.77 -0.31 -7.70
N LEU A 142 18.56 0.57 -7.06
CA LEU A 142 19.34 0.25 -5.87
C LEU A 142 18.45 -0.22 -4.72
N THR A 143 17.33 0.46 -4.49
CA THR A 143 16.37 0.09 -3.43
C THR A 143 15.76 -1.28 -3.68
N LEU A 144 15.36 -1.58 -4.92
CA LEU A 144 14.79 -2.87 -5.28
C LEU A 144 15.83 -4.00 -5.19
N LYS A 145 17.07 -3.73 -5.60
CA LYS A 145 18.17 -4.70 -5.55
C LYS A 145 18.48 -5.20 -4.13
N MET A 146 18.21 -4.40 -3.09
CA MET A 146 18.33 -4.85 -1.69
C MET A 146 17.45 -6.08 -1.37
N PHE A 147 16.34 -6.27 -2.07
CA PHE A 147 15.35 -7.31 -1.74
C PHE A 147 15.11 -8.30 -2.86
N SER A 148 15.27 -7.87 -4.12
CA SER A 148 14.81 -8.58 -5.33
C SER A 148 15.14 -10.08 -5.38
N SER A 149 16.36 -10.47 -4.99
CA SER A 149 16.80 -11.87 -4.99
C SER A 149 16.23 -12.73 -3.86
N ASN A 150 15.51 -12.13 -2.91
CA ASN A 150 14.96 -12.79 -1.72
C ASN A 150 13.44 -12.63 -1.60
N TYR A 151 12.77 -12.07 -2.61
CA TYR A 151 11.31 -12.10 -2.64
C TYR A 151 10.84 -13.55 -2.61
N SER A 152 9.86 -13.83 -1.77
CA SER A 152 9.24 -15.16 -1.68
C SER A 152 7.94 -15.21 -2.47
N LEU A 153 7.22 -14.09 -2.55
CA LEU A 153 5.98 -13.99 -3.30
C LEU A 153 5.70 -12.54 -3.72
N PHE A 154 5.22 -12.37 -4.95
CA PHE A 154 4.60 -11.15 -5.43
C PHE A 154 3.19 -11.45 -5.91
N SER A 155 2.16 -10.83 -5.32
CA SER A 155 0.78 -11.05 -5.71
C SER A 155 0.45 -10.31 -7.00
N SER A 156 -0.19 -11.03 -7.92
CA SER A 156 -0.75 -10.50 -9.16
C SER A 156 -2.25 -10.76 -9.21
N THR A 157 -2.95 -9.97 -10.01
CA THR A 157 -4.37 -10.20 -10.34
C THR A 157 -4.54 -11.05 -11.60
N SER A 158 -3.48 -11.31 -12.37
CA SER A 158 -3.52 -12.04 -13.63
C SER A 158 -2.15 -12.54 -14.06
N ASP A 159 -2.10 -13.68 -14.75
CA ASP A 159 -0.86 -14.23 -15.30
C ASP A 159 -0.22 -13.33 -16.36
N ASN A 160 -1.03 -12.58 -17.10
CA ASN A 160 -0.57 -11.63 -18.12
C ASN A 160 0.32 -10.50 -17.54
N LEU A 161 0.25 -10.26 -16.24
CA LEU A 161 1.04 -9.22 -15.56
C LEU A 161 2.37 -9.75 -15.01
N LYS A 162 2.62 -11.07 -14.99
CA LYS A 162 3.82 -11.65 -14.37
C LYS A 162 5.11 -11.08 -14.94
N LYS A 163 5.24 -11.10 -16.28
CA LYS A 163 6.38 -10.51 -17.01
C LYS A 163 6.58 -9.03 -16.71
N ILE A 164 5.49 -8.27 -16.56
CA ILE A 164 5.53 -6.84 -16.25
C ILE A 164 6.08 -6.65 -14.84
N TYR A 165 5.55 -7.36 -13.85
CA TYR A 165 6.02 -7.28 -12.47
C TYR A 165 7.47 -7.75 -12.31
N ALA A 166 7.84 -8.87 -12.92
CA ALA A 166 9.20 -9.38 -12.92
C ALA A 166 10.21 -8.32 -13.38
N LYS A 167 9.96 -7.72 -14.54
CA LYS A 167 10.81 -6.64 -15.09
C LYS A 167 10.78 -5.37 -14.25
N SER A 168 9.61 -4.96 -13.76
CA SER A 168 9.45 -3.73 -12.97
C SER A 168 10.12 -3.79 -11.60
N PHE A 169 10.10 -4.95 -10.94
CA PHE A 169 10.63 -5.14 -9.57
C PHE A 169 11.97 -5.86 -9.51
N LEU A 170 12.52 -6.26 -10.67
CA LEU A 170 13.78 -7.01 -10.80
C LEU A 170 13.74 -8.38 -10.13
N ILE A 171 12.56 -9.00 -10.11
CA ILE A 171 12.30 -10.29 -9.47
C ILE A 171 12.09 -11.39 -10.52
N ASN A 172 12.20 -12.65 -10.12
CA ASN A 172 11.88 -13.78 -11.00
C ASN A 172 10.37 -13.86 -11.24
N GLU A 173 10.00 -14.39 -12.41
CA GLU A 173 8.59 -14.49 -12.83
C GLU A 173 7.82 -15.58 -12.07
N ASP A 174 8.51 -16.65 -11.66
CA ASP A 174 7.97 -17.82 -10.96
C ASP A 174 7.39 -17.48 -9.58
N ILE A 175 7.94 -16.46 -8.91
CA ILE A 175 7.42 -15.99 -7.62
C ILE A 175 6.25 -15.01 -7.76
N VAL A 176 5.89 -14.60 -8.98
CA VAL A 176 4.73 -13.75 -9.22
C VAL A 176 3.51 -14.65 -9.37
N ILE A 177 2.63 -14.66 -8.37
CA ILE A 177 1.50 -15.60 -8.30
C ILE A 177 0.18 -14.85 -8.46
N SER A 178 -0.70 -15.35 -9.33
CA SER A 178 -2.03 -14.78 -9.58
C SER A 178 -3.01 -15.18 -8.49
N LEU A 179 -3.03 -14.41 -7.40
CA LEU A 179 -3.90 -14.64 -6.24
C LEU A 179 -5.09 -13.66 -6.19
N GLY A 180 -5.12 -12.67 -7.06
CA GLY A 180 -6.04 -11.54 -6.91
C GLY A 180 -5.55 -10.58 -5.83
N GLN A 181 -6.49 -9.95 -5.13
CA GLN A 181 -6.20 -8.92 -4.13
C GLN A 181 -7.14 -9.09 -2.93
N PRO A 182 -6.62 -9.29 -1.70
CA PRO A 182 -7.44 -9.44 -0.50
C PRO A 182 -8.53 -8.38 -0.33
N ARG A 183 -8.27 -7.13 -0.73
CA ARG A 183 -9.27 -6.05 -0.66
C ARG A 183 -10.50 -6.27 -1.56
N ASN A 184 -10.36 -7.09 -2.59
CA ASN A 184 -11.43 -7.40 -3.54
C ASN A 184 -12.29 -8.59 -3.10
N ASP A 185 -11.89 -9.36 -2.09
CA ASP A 185 -12.64 -10.53 -1.64
C ASP A 185 -14.09 -10.15 -1.28
N LEU A 186 -14.28 -9.00 -0.62
CA LEU A 186 -15.60 -8.50 -0.26
C LEU A 186 -16.52 -8.21 -1.45
N LEU A 187 -15.98 -7.99 -2.66
CA LEU A 187 -16.77 -7.81 -3.89
C LEU A 187 -17.46 -9.10 -4.33
N PHE A 188 -16.94 -10.26 -3.93
CA PHE A 188 -17.47 -11.57 -4.32
C PHE A 188 -18.36 -12.19 -3.24
N TYR A 189 -18.05 -11.96 -1.96
CA TYR A 189 -18.74 -12.62 -0.85
C TYR A 189 -19.89 -11.83 -0.24
N LYS A 190 -20.00 -10.52 -0.51
CA LYS A 190 -21.07 -9.69 0.05
C LYS A 190 -21.71 -8.82 -1.03
N LYS A 191 -23.05 -8.88 -1.10
CA LYS A 191 -23.86 -7.86 -1.78
C LYS A 191 -24.05 -6.67 -0.82
N ASN A 192 -22.97 -5.91 -0.59
CA ASN A 192 -23.08 -4.70 0.22
C ASN A 192 -23.87 -3.65 -0.58
N LYS A 193 -24.81 -2.98 0.09
CA LYS A 193 -25.45 -1.77 -0.43
C LYS A 193 -24.59 -0.57 -0.06
N ILE A 194 -24.68 0.52 -0.83
CA ILE A 194 -23.92 1.73 -0.48
C ILE A 194 -24.32 2.31 0.88
N SER A 195 -25.56 2.05 1.32
CA SER A 195 -26.08 2.39 2.65
C SER A 195 -25.32 1.71 3.80
N ASP A 196 -24.64 0.60 3.53
CA ASP A 196 -23.82 -0.08 4.54
C ASP A 196 -22.54 0.72 4.86
N TYR A 197 -22.15 1.64 3.96
CA TYR A 197 -20.95 2.46 4.07
C TYR A 197 -21.25 3.94 4.28
N ILE A 198 -22.40 4.43 3.81
CA ILE A 198 -22.83 5.82 3.92
C ILE A 198 -24.18 5.84 4.64
N LYS A 199 -24.18 6.27 5.91
CA LYS A 199 -25.37 6.21 6.79
C LYS A 199 -26.47 7.21 6.44
N GLU A 200 -26.12 8.30 5.76
CA GLU A 200 -27.02 9.44 5.47
C GLU A 200 -27.12 9.67 3.97
N LEU A 201 -27.54 8.65 3.22
CA LEU A 201 -27.80 8.81 1.79
C LEU A 201 -29.21 9.39 1.58
N PRO A 202 -29.36 10.43 0.76
CA PRO A 202 -30.68 10.90 0.33
C PRO A 202 -31.39 9.80 -0.48
N LEU A 203 -32.69 9.96 -0.76
CA LEU A 203 -33.36 9.03 -1.68
C LEU A 203 -32.68 9.06 -3.05
N TYR A 204 -32.13 7.94 -3.49
CA TYR A 204 -31.45 7.80 -4.77
C TYR A 204 -32.00 6.63 -5.58
N GLU A 205 -32.01 6.79 -6.89
CA GLU A 205 -32.25 5.70 -7.85
C GLU A 205 -30.94 5.08 -8.33
N LYS A 206 -29.89 5.90 -8.49
CA LYS A 206 -28.55 5.44 -8.91
C LYS A 206 -27.46 6.19 -8.19
N VAL A 207 -26.31 5.53 -8.06
CA VAL A 207 -25.07 6.11 -7.55
C VAL A 207 -24.07 6.17 -8.69
N ILE A 208 -23.41 7.31 -8.85
CA ILE A 208 -22.36 7.54 -9.83
C ILE A 208 -21.05 7.75 -9.07
N LEU A 209 -20.00 7.01 -9.42
CA LEU A 209 -18.66 7.22 -8.87
C LEU A 209 -17.77 7.86 -9.94
N TYR A 210 -17.35 9.10 -9.72
CA TYR A 210 -16.35 9.75 -10.55
C TYR A 210 -14.98 9.79 -9.85
N ALA A 211 -14.04 9.01 -10.36
CA ALA A 211 -12.71 8.85 -9.77
C ALA A 211 -11.58 9.21 -10.75
N PRO A 212 -11.41 10.50 -11.11
CA PRO A 212 -10.34 10.91 -12.02
C PRO A 212 -8.96 10.72 -11.39
N THR A 213 -7.99 10.27 -12.19
CA THR A 213 -6.59 10.19 -11.74
C THR A 213 -5.96 11.56 -11.60
N TRP A 214 -4.96 11.69 -10.72
CA TRP A 214 -4.13 12.90 -10.68
C TRP A 214 -3.47 13.22 -12.04
N ARG A 215 -3.61 14.46 -12.49
CA ARG A 215 -2.96 15.01 -13.69
C ARG A 215 -2.16 16.25 -13.30
N LYS A 216 -0.85 16.21 -13.54
CA LYS A 216 0.00 17.41 -13.52
C LYS A 216 -0.22 18.16 -14.83
N GLY A 217 -0.46 19.46 -14.78
CA GLY A 217 -0.87 20.22 -15.96
C GLY A 217 0.16 20.36 -17.04
N ILE A 218 -0.12 19.71 -18.19
CA ILE A 218 0.07 20.28 -19.54
C ILE A 218 -1.03 19.67 -20.45
N TYR A 219 -1.93 20.49 -20.97
CA TYR A 219 -2.82 20.17 -22.09
C TYR A 219 -2.80 21.36 -23.07
N GLY A 220 -2.18 21.21 -24.25
CA GLY A 220 -2.10 22.28 -25.25
C GLY A 220 -1.23 23.48 -24.84
N GLN A 221 -1.49 24.65 -25.42
CA GLN A 221 -0.76 25.90 -25.14
C GLN A 221 -1.26 26.66 -23.89
N ASP A 222 -2.41 26.27 -23.30
CA ASP A 222 -2.93 26.92 -22.07
C ASP A 222 -3.49 25.91 -21.04
N TRP A 223 -2.64 25.53 -20.08
CA TRP A 223 -2.95 25.40 -18.63
C TRP A 223 -1.65 25.16 -17.83
N LYS A 224 -1.37 26.02 -16.83
CA LYS A 224 -0.34 25.86 -15.78
C LYS A 224 -1.02 25.84 -14.41
N GLY A 225 -1.14 24.65 -13.83
CA GLY A 225 -1.45 24.43 -12.42
C GLY A 225 -0.97 23.05 -11.98
N ASP A 226 -0.88 22.82 -10.68
CA ASP A 226 -0.31 21.58 -10.14
C ASP A 226 -1.31 20.41 -10.07
N ASP A 227 -2.63 20.69 -10.17
CA ASP A 227 -3.70 19.82 -9.69
C ASP A 227 -4.76 19.41 -10.73
N THR A 228 -5.45 18.30 -10.51
CA THR A 228 -6.45 17.78 -11.47
C THR A 228 -7.67 18.69 -11.59
N LYS A 229 -7.96 19.18 -12.81
CA LYS A 229 -9.24 19.86 -13.08
C LYS A 229 -10.36 18.83 -13.18
N PHE A 230 -11.30 18.88 -12.23
CA PHE A 230 -12.54 18.10 -12.28
C PHE A 230 -13.46 18.67 -13.35
N PHE A 231 -14.11 17.80 -14.13
CA PHE A 231 -14.97 18.16 -15.26
C PHE A 231 -14.35 19.21 -16.21
N PRO A 232 -13.23 18.90 -16.89
CA PRO A 232 -12.52 19.85 -17.74
C PRO A 232 -13.20 20.05 -19.10
N PHE A 233 -14.54 20.17 -19.13
CA PHE A 233 -15.33 20.42 -20.34
C PHE A 233 -15.59 21.92 -20.48
N THR A 234 -15.52 22.45 -21.71
CA THR A 234 -15.69 23.88 -21.99
C THR A 234 -17.10 24.39 -21.69
N ASP A 235 -18.09 23.50 -21.74
CA ASP A 235 -19.49 23.73 -21.46
C ASP A 235 -19.91 23.28 -20.05
N PHE A 236 -18.95 22.90 -19.19
CA PHE A 236 -19.26 22.43 -17.84
C PHE A 236 -19.96 23.52 -17.02
N ASN A 237 -21.12 23.17 -16.47
CA ASN A 237 -21.88 24.02 -15.58
C ASN A 237 -22.35 23.19 -14.38
N LEU A 238 -21.81 23.50 -13.20
CA LEU A 238 -22.08 22.77 -11.96
C LEU A 238 -23.59 22.75 -11.63
N LYS A 239 -24.27 23.90 -11.74
CA LYS A 239 -25.70 24.00 -11.47
C LYS A 239 -26.53 23.12 -12.40
N LYS A 240 -26.23 23.11 -13.71
CA LYS A 240 -26.91 22.22 -14.66
C LYS A 240 -26.70 20.74 -14.32
N LEU A 241 -25.50 20.37 -13.86
CA LEU A 241 -25.21 19.01 -13.41
C LEU A 241 -26.01 18.67 -12.15
N GLU A 242 -26.00 19.54 -11.12
CA GLU A 242 -26.75 19.35 -9.87
C GLU A 242 -28.26 19.27 -10.11
N ASP A 243 -28.81 20.13 -10.97
CA ASP A 243 -30.22 20.13 -11.37
C ASP A 243 -30.59 18.80 -12.06
N PHE A 244 -29.73 18.33 -12.97
CA PHE A 244 -29.91 17.05 -13.66
C PHE A 244 -29.88 15.87 -12.68
N LEU A 245 -28.89 15.82 -11.79
CA LEU A 245 -28.71 14.75 -10.80
C LEU A 245 -29.90 14.72 -9.82
N SER A 246 -30.33 15.90 -9.33
CA SER A 246 -31.48 16.02 -8.44
C SER A 246 -32.77 15.57 -9.11
N LYS A 247 -33.03 16.03 -10.34
CA LYS A 247 -34.22 15.62 -11.12
C LYS A 247 -34.26 14.12 -11.38
N LYS A 248 -33.11 13.48 -11.56
CA LYS A 248 -32.97 12.04 -11.78
C LYS A 248 -32.85 11.23 -10.50
N LYS A 249 -32.78 11.88 -9.32
CA LYS A 249 -32.47 11.23 -8.03
C LYS A 249 -31.17 10.42 -8.11
N TYR A 250 -30.16 10.95 -8.78
CA TYR A 250 -28.84 10.33 -8.85
C TYR A 250 -27.94 10.92 -7.78
N TYR A 251 -27.32 10.05 -6.98
CA TYR A 251 -26.28 10.43 -6.05
C TYR A 251 -24.93 10.35 -6.77
N PHE A 252 -24.12 11.39 -6.66
CA PHE A 252 -22.83 11.53 -7.34
C PHE A 252 -21.72 11.70 -6.32
#